data_AF-A0A7M2T2T0-F1
#
_entry.id   AF-A0A7M2T2T0-F1
#
_cell.length_a   1.000
_cell.length_b   1.000
_cell.length_c   1.000
_cell.angle_alpha   90.00
_cell.angle_beta   90.00
_cell.angle_gamma   90.00
#
_symmetry.space_group_name_H-M   'P 1'
#
loop_
_entity.id
_entity.type
_entity.pdbx_description
1 polymer ?
#
loop_
_entity_poly.entity_id
_entity_poly.type
_entity_poly.pdbx_seq_one_letter_code
_entity_poly.pdbx_strand_id
1 'polypeptide(L)'
;MSELSWRARDFRLRMAVIDREVETTLDTTRDRHGRTIHHHAAAAARARRNQAAMQAYATCLAPHADELLDAAHRALDELPPARHTTGWRTLLYSLATSHTEIMRVLNRPAVPGSAAEREQHTTVWPRLTAWADHGYIATDLAGQRHQPEAPLTGEEQQMWTEMAQAAQRRGELDLIESWYAADGRPITLAYLVEDDTSTVIALAGDPDAPGWQVIGHYRNEYEAGQSLPPAVPPGVLRPDVSRFNRPEPAPEVSLQELLRDVVEARAAGDVSEALLTATQHGHDAGPMVRLQELLDTAGQFAHALETVQGRQIAARLAALGRQVDFLTREVHEAAEDLGATVAVLPPHRTPRPRIRPRPALDTTPPSAPSRTSAPTRHR
;
A
#
# COMPACT_ATOMS: atom_id res chain seq x y z
N MET A 1 4.27 -19.51 19.35
CA MET A 1 4.61 -18.60 18.24
C MET A 1 3.47 -18.43 17.23
N SER A 2 2.86 -19.52 16.75
CA SER A 2 1.68 -19.49 15.87
C SER A 2 0.48 -18.71 16.45
N GLU A 3 0.24 -18.82 17.75
CA GLU A 3 -0.84 -18.08 18.43
C GLU A 3 -0.58 -16.55 18.46
N LEU A 4 0.62 -16.11 18.82
CA LEU A 4 0.98 -14.68 18.88
C LEU A 4 0.86 -14.02 17.49
N SER A 5 1.33 -14.72 16.45
CA SER A 5 1.24 -14.25 15.06
C SER A 5 -0.21 -14.14 14.58
N TRP A 6 -1.03 -15.15 14.88
CA TRP A 6 -2.44 -15.13 14.55
C TRP A 6 -3.18 -13.96 15.23
N ARG A 7 -2.88 -13.68 16.50
CA ARG A 7 -3.47 -12.58 17.28
C ARG A 7 -3.15 -11.19 16.71
N ALA A 8 -1.89 -10.95 16.35
CA ALA A 8 -1.46 -9.70 15.73
C ALA A 8 -2.10 -9.50 14.34
N ARG A 9 -2.19 -10.58 13.56
CA ARG A 9 -2.89 -10.57 12.27
C ARG A 9 -4.38 -10.27 12.42
N ASP A 10 -5.06 -10.90 13.39
CA ASP A 10 -6.49 -10.68 13.65
C ASP A 10 -6.76 -9.23 14.02
N PHE A 11 -5.92 -8.64 14.89
CA PHE A 11 -6.03 -7.21 15.22
C PHE A 11 -5.90 -6.32 13.99
N ARG A 12 -4.88 -6.55 13.14
CA ARG A 12 -4.67 -5.77 11.91
C ARG A 12 -5.85 -5.87 10.94
N LEU A 13 -6.43 -7.06 10.80
CA LEU A 13 -7.60 -7.29 9.95
C LEU A 13 -8.84 -6.56 10.49
N ARG A 14 -9.09 -6.65 11.81
CA ARG A 14 -10.19 -5.89 12.46
C ARG A 14 -10.02 -4.39 12.30
N MET A 15 -8.80 -3.88 12.46
CA MET A 15 -8.51 -2.46 12.25
C MET A 15 -8.80 -2.01 10.81
N ALA A 16 -8.48 -2.85 9.80
CA ALA A 16 -8.82 -2.55 8.40
C ALA A 16 -10.34 -2.50 8.15
N VAL A 17 -11.11 -3.40 8.76
CA VAL A 17 -12.58 -3.40 8.67
C VAL A 17 -13.15 -2.14 9.33
N ILE A 18 -12.71 -1.82 10.55
CA ILE A 18 -13.13 -0.62 11.28
C ILE A 18 -12.84 0.65 10.47
N ASP A 19 -11.66 0.72 9.84
CA ASP A 19 -11.25 1.84 9.00
C ASP A 19 -12.12 1.97 7.74
N ARG A 20 -12.43 0.86 7.07
CA ARG A 20 -13.30 0.88 5.90
C ARG A 20 -14.73 1.31 6.23
N GLU A 21 -15.26 0.83 7.35
CA GLU A 21 -16.61 1.19 7.83
C GLU A 21 -16.70 2.68 8.19
N VAL A 22 -15.67 3.23 8.86
CA VAL A 22 -15.66 4.65 9.21
C VAL A 22 -15.45 5.53 7.98
N GLU A 23 -14.60 5.16 7.02
CA GLU A 23 -14.41 5.91 5.77
C GLU A 23 -15.74 6.00 5.02
N THR A 24 -16.42 4.86 4.83
CA THR A 24 -17.74 4.81 4.17
C THR A 24 -18.76 5.71 4.88
N THR A 25 -18.74 5.73 6.22
CA THR A 25 -19.61 6.62 7.00
C THR A 25 -19.22 8.09 6.83
N LEU A 26 -17.93 8.42 6.86
CA LEU A 26 -17.43 9.79 6.72
C LEU A 26 -17.70 10.36 5.33
N ASP A 27 -17.68 9.55 4.27
CA ASP A 27 -18.01 10.00 2.92
C ASP A 27 -19.45 10.50 2.83
N THR A 28 -20.39 9.92 3.57
CA THR A 28 -21.78 10.42 3.64
C THR A 28 -21.89 11.75 4.39
N THR A 29 -20.83 12.17 5.11
CA THR A 29 -20.79 13.43 5.86
C THR A 29 -20.08 14.56 5.12
N ARG A 30 -19.53 14.27 3.92
CA ARG A 30 -18.76 15.20 3.10
C ARG A 30 -19.58 15.71 1.90
N ASP A 31 -19.27 16.92 1.45
CA ASP A 31 -19.75 17.41 0.16
C ASP A 31 -18.93 16.82 -1.00
N ARG A 32 -19.30 17.18 -2.23
CA ARG A 32 -18.59 16.76 -3.44
C ARG A 32 -17.13 17.24 -3.55
N HIS A 33 -16.73 18.19 -2.69
CA HIS A 33 -15.38 18.74 -2.61
C HIS A 33 -14.61 18.16 -1.40
N GLY A 34 -15.14 17.12 -0.75
CA GLY A 34 -14.52 16.47 0.41
C GLY A 34 -14.72 17.22 1.73
N ARG A 35 -15.40 18.37 1.75
CA ARG A 35 -15.58 19.17 2.97
C ARG A 35 -16.64 18.54 3.87
N THR A 36 -16.32 18.38 5.16
CA THR A 36 -17.29 17.86 6.13
C THR A 36 -18.46 18.84 6.33
N ILE A 37 -19.67 18.47 5.90
CA ILE A 37 -20.92 19.24 6.06
C ILE A 37 -21.74 18.79 7.28
N HIS A 38 -21.56 17.54 7.71
CA HIS A 38 -22.26 16.97 8.87
C HIS A 38 -21.30 16.69 10.03
N HIS A 39 -20.78 17.76 10.65
CA HIS A 39 -19.76 17.67 11.71
C HIS A 39 -20.13 16.75 12.89
N HIS A 40 -21.39 16.78 13.34
CA HIS A 40 -21.84 15.91 14.43
C HIS A 40 -21.83 14.43 14.04
N ALA A 41 -22.27 14.10 12.83
CA ALA A 41 -22.25 12.73 12.32
C ALA A 41 -20.81 12.22 12.13
N ALA A 42 -19.91 13.08 11.62
CA ALA A 42 -18.50 12.78 11.49
C ALA A 42 -17.82 12.54 12.85
N ALA A 43 -18.14 13.36 13.86
CA ALA A 43 -17.65 13.16 15.22
C ALA A 43 -18.15 11.84 15.84
N ALA A 44 -19.41 11.49 15.65
CA ALA A 44 -19.98 10.23 16.13
C ALA A 44 -19.36 9.00 15.45
N ALA A 45 -19.08 9.09 14.14
CA ALA A 45 -18.39 8.03 13.39
C ALA A 45 -16.97 7.79 13.95
N ARG A 46 -16.21 8.86 14.19
CA ARG A 46 -14.87 8.78 14.80
C ARG A 46 -14.88 8.23 16.22
N ALA A 47 -15.89 8.60 17.03
CA ALA A 47 -16.05 8.05 18.38
C ALA A 47 -16.28 6.53 18.37
N ARG A 48 -17.20 6.04 17.52
CA ARG A 48 -17.45 4.60 17.35
C ARG A 48 -16.21 3.84 16.87
N ARG A 49 -15.48 4.41 15.91
CA ARG A 49 -14.21 3.86 15.41
C ARG A 49 -13.20 3.66 16.54
N ASN A 50 -12.99 4.70 17.36
CA ASN A 50 -12.01 4.65 18.44
C ASN A 50 -12.41 3.60 19.50
N GLN A 51 -13.70 3.51 19.84
CA GLN A 51 -14.21 2.49 20.76
C GLN A 51 -14.02 1.06 20.22
N ALA A 52 -14.37 0.82 18.95
CA ALA A 52 -14.20 -0.48 18.31
C ALA A 52 -12.72 -0.91 18.24
N ALA A 53 -11.83 0.04 17.94
CA ALA A 53 -10.39 -0.21 17.89
C ALA A 53 -9.81 -0.57 19.26
N MET A 54 -10.22 0.11 20.33
CA MET A 54 -9.81 -0.26 21.70
C MET A 54 -10.29 -1.67 22.08
N GLN A 55 -11.53 -2.03 21.75
CA GLN A 55 -12.07 -3.36 22.02
C GLN A 55 -11.31 -4.46 21.24
N ALA A 56 -11.00 -4.20 19.96
CA ALA A 56 -10.20 -5.10 19.15
C ALA A 56 -8.81 -5.30 19.76
N TYR A 57 -8.15 -4.21 20.20
CA TYR A 57 -6.83 -4.31 20.84
C TYR A 57 -6.89 -5.10 22.16
N ALA A 58 -7.84 -4.78 23.03
CA ALA A 58 -8.02 -5.44 24.32
C ALA A 58 -8.24 -6.96 24.17
N THR A 59 -8.96 -7.37 23.13
CA THR A 59 -9.29 -8.78 22.88
C THR A 59 -8.16 -9.53 22.19
N CYS A 60 -7.53 -8.91 21.20
CA CYS A 60 -6.60 -9.60 20.30
C CYS A 60 -5.15 -9.47 20.76
N LEU A 61 -4.71 -8.28 21.20
CA LEU A 61 -3.29 -7.99 21.41
C LEU A 61 -2.91 -7.77 22.88
N ALA A 62 -3.75 -7.12 23.68
CA ALA A 62 -3.39 -6.72 25.04
C ALA A 62 -2.82 -7.87 25.91
N PRO A 63 -3.36 -9.10 25.90
CA PRO A 63 -2.82 -10.20 26.71
C PRO A 63 -1.46 -10.74 26.24
N HIS A 64 -1.05 -10.42 25.01
CA HIS A 64 0.04 -11.10 24.30
C HIS A 64 1.15 -10.15 23.84
N ALA A 65 0.94 -8.85 23.92
CA ALA A 65 1.85 -7.85 23.37
C ALA A 65 3.21 -7.82 24.05
N ASP A 66 3.28 -7.96 25.38
CA ASP A 66 4.56 -8.01 26.11
C ASP A 66 5.38 -9.25 25.69
N GLU A 67 4.77 -10.43 25.65
CA GLU A 67 5.43 -11.67 25.22
C GLU A 67 5.94 -11.56 23.78
N LEU A 68 5.13 -10.96 22.89
CA LEU A 68 5.48 -10.72 21.50
C LEU A 68 6.68 -9.78 21.38
N LEU A 69 6.67 -8.67 22.12
CA LEU A 69 7.78 -7.71 22.11
C LEU A 69 9.05 -8.35 22.66
N ASP A 70 8.98 -9.10 23.76
CA ASP A 70 10.15 -9.80 24.33
C ASP A 70 10.72 -10.85 23.37
N ALA A 71 9.86 -11.59 22.66
CA ALA A 71 10.30 -12.50 21.62
C ALA A 71 10.97 -11.76 20.46
N ALA A 72 10.42 -10.64 20.01
CA ALA A 72 10.97 -9.82 18.94
C ALA A 72 12.33 -9.21 19.31
N HIS A 73 12.50 -8.67 20.52
CA HIS A 73 13.78 -8.13 21.00
C HIS A 73 14.85 -9.22 21.07
N ARG A 74 14.50 -10.39 21.62
CA ARG A 74 15.42 -11.54 21.71
C ARG A 74 15.83 -12.08 20.34
N ALA A 75 14.95 -12.04 19.35
CA ALA A 75 15.31 -12.39 17.98
C ALA A 75 16.21 -11.31 17.36
N LEU A 76 15.88 -10.03 17.55
CA LEU A 76 16.65 -8.90 17.05
C LEU A 76 18.10 -8.87 17.59
N ASP A 77 18.31 -9.24 18.85
CA ASP A 77 19.64 -9.28 19.47
C ASP A 77 20.51 -10.45 18.96
N GLU A 78 19.92 -11.46 18.33
CA GLU A 78 20.64 -12.56 17.68
C GLU A 78 20.96 -12.29 16.21
N LEU A 79 20.37 -11.25 15.61
CA LEU A 79 20.63 -10.87 14.22
C LEU A 79 22.04 -10.29 14.05
N PRO A 80 22.70 -10.52 12.90
CA PRO A 80 23.94 -9.84 12.58
C PRO A 80 23.69 -8.33 12.45
N PRO A 81 24.71 -7.50 12.73
CA PRO A 81 24.57 -6.05 12.66
C PRO A 81 24.29 -5.61 11.22
N ALA A 82 23.11 -5.03 11.00
CA ALA A 82 22.73 -4.43 9.72
C ALA A 82 22.14 -3.03 9.93
N ARG A 83 22.17 -2.21 8.87
CA ARG A 83 21.77 -0.77 8.92
C ARG A 83 20.36 -0.55 9.47
N HIS A 84 19.45 -1.48 9.19
CA HIS A 84 18.05 -1.43 9.59
C HIS A 84 17.77 -1.89 11.03
N THR A 85 18.73 -2.56 11.71
CA THR A 85 18.52 -3.11 13.06
C THR A 85 18.25 -2.04 14.11
N THR A 86 18.92 -0.88 14.01
CA THR A 86 18.65 0.28 14.87
C THR A 86 17.23 0.78 14.66
N GLY A 87 16.75 0.84 13.42
CA GLY A 87 15.39 1.28 13.10
C GLY A 87 14.31 0.36 13.65
N TRP A 88 14.50 -0.96 13.54
CA TRP A 88 13.59 -1.92 14.16
C TRP A 88 13.61 -1.84 15.68
N ARG A 89 14.78 -1.65 16.30
CA ARG A 89 14.86 -1.48 17.76
C ARG A 89 14.08 -0.24 18.22
N THR A 90 14.23 0.89 17.54
CA THR A 90 13.44 2.10 17.80
C THR A 90 11.93 1.86 17.62
N LEU A 91 11.54 1.12 16.58
CA LEU A 91 10.14 0.77 16.34
C LEU A 91 9.56 -0.11 17.45
N LEU A 92 10.29 -1.15 17.89
CA LEU A 92 9.85 -2.01 18.99
C LEU A 92 9.70 -1.23 20.30
N TYR A 93 10.59 -0.28 20.59
CA TYR A 93 10.44 0.63 21.75
C TYR A 93 9.21 1.53 21.63
N SER A 94 8.91 2.03 20.43
CA SER A 94 7.72 2.83 20.17
C SER A 94 6.43 2.00 20.35
N LEU A 95 6.42 0.75 19.91
CA LEU A 95 5.31 -0.19 20.14
C LEU A 95 5.14 -0.51 21.63
N ALA A 96 6.23 -0.73 22.37
CA ALA A 96 6.20 -0.96 23.82
C ALA A 96 5.64 0.25 24.59
N THR A 97 6.07 1.46 24.21
CA THR A 97 5.55 2.71 24.77
C THR A 97 4.06 2.87 24.46
N SER A 98 3.67 2.57 23.22
CA SER A 98 2.28 2.59 22.79
C SER A 98 1.43 1.58 23.56
N HIS A 99 1.94 0.36 23.79
CA HIS A 99 1.27 -0.67 24.58
C HIS A 99 1.01 -0.20 26.00
N THR A 100 2.03 0.31 26.69
CA THR A 100 1.92 0.82 28.07
C THR A 100 0.82 1.89 28.18
N GLU A 101 0.79 2.83 27.25
CA GLU A 101 -0.19 3.91 27.24
C GLU A 101 -1.61 3.44 26.90
N ILE A 102 -1.77 2.48 25.98
CA ILE A 102 -3.07 1.86 25.70
C ILE A 102 -3.57 1.11 26.96
N MET A 103 -2.70 0.32 27.60
CA MET A 103 -3.04 -0.41 28.82
C MET A 103 -3.39 0.53 29.98
N ARG A 104 -2.73 1.67 30.10
CA ARG A 104 -3.07 2.70 31.09
C ARG A 104 -4.50 3.20 30.92
N VAL A 105 -4.95 3.42 29.68
CA VAL A 105 -6.33 3.87 29.40
C VAL A 105 -7.33 2.72 29.59
N LEU A 106 -7.01 1.50 29.14
CA LEU A 106 -7.87 0.33 29.35
C LEU A 106 -8.08 0.02 30.84
N ASN A 107 -7.05 0.19 31.68
CA ASN A 107 -7.12 -0.03 33.12
C ASN A 107 -7.80 1.13 33.88
N ARG A 108 -7.92 2.32 33.27
CA ARG A 108 -8.53 3.52 33.88
C ARG A 108 -9.39 4.26 32.85
N PRO A 109 -10.52 3.65 32.42
CA PRO A 109 -11.39 4.26 31.43
C PRO A 109 -12.06 5.51 32.03
N ALA A 110 -12.12 6.59 31.24
CA ALA A 110 -12.92 7.75 31.58
C ALA A 110 -14.42 7.41 31.52
N VAL A 111 -15.25 8.25 32.14
CA VAL A 111 -16.70 8.08 32.13
C VAL A 111 -17.23 8.14 30.68
N PRO A 112 -18.05 7.17 30.24
CA PRO A 112 -18.63 7.17 28.91
C PRO A 112 -19.41 8.46 28.60
N GLY A 113 -19.23 9.01 27.40
CA GLY A 113 -19.83 10.27 26.95
C GLY A 113 -19.16 11.53 27.47
N SER A 114 -18.12 11.43 28.30
CA SER A 114 -17.43 12.59 28.89
C SER A 114 -16.43 13.25 27.93
N ALA A 115 -16.04 14.50 28.21
CA ALA A 115 -14.94 15.15 27.52
C ALA A 115 -13.61 14.39 27.71
N ALA A 116 -13.39 13.82 28.90
CA ALA A 116 -12.21 13.03 29.22
C ALA A 116 -12.11 11.74 28.39
N GLU A 117 -13.23 11.07 28.09
CA GLU A 117 -13.25 9.91 27.19
C GLU A 117 -12.81 10.31 25.77
N ARG A 118 -13.31 11.45 25.27
CA ARG A 118 -12.90 11.95 23.95
C ARG A 118 -11.41 12.30 23.89
N GLU A 119 -10.87 12.87 24.96
CA GLU A 119 -9.45 13.17 25.10
C GLU A 119 -8.60 11.89 25.16
N GLN A 120 -9.03 10.89 25.94
CA GLN A 120 -8.40 9.57 25.99
C GLN A 120 -8.39 8.92 24.61
N HIS A 121 -9.52 8.90 23.90
CA HIS A 121 -9.61 8.33 22.56
C HIS A 121 -8.71 9.07 21.55
N THR A 122 -8.64 10.40 21.62
CA THR A 122 -7.76 11.21 20.75
C THR A 122 -6.29 10.88 21.00
N THR A 123 -5.93 10.70 22.27
CA THR A 123 -4.56 10.40 22.71
C THR A 123 -4.15 8.96 22.36
N VAL A 124 -5.08 8.00 22.46
CA VAL A 124 -4.82 6.58 22.22
C VAL A 124 -4.86 6.21 20.75
N TRP A 125 -5.62 6.93 19.92
CA TRP A 125 -5.78 6.59 18.51
C TRP A 125 -4.45 6.43 17.75
N PRO A 126 -3.48 7.38 17.79
CA PRO A 126 -2.19 7.22 17.12
C PRO A 126 -1.41 5.97 17.54
N ARG A 127 -1.62 5.50 18.77
CA ARG A 127 -0.94 4.33 19.35
C ARG A 127 -1.57 3.02 18.88
N LEU A 128 -2.90 2.98 18.80
CA LEU A 128 -3.63 1.85 18.22
C LEU A 128 -3.28 1.67 16.74
N THR A 129 -3.19 2.78 16.01
CA THR A 129 -2.81 2.76 14.60
C THR A 129 -1.36 2.34 14.41
N ALA A 130 -0.44 2.78 15.27
CA ALA A 130 0.95 2.31 15.24
C ALA A 130 1.05 0.79 15.42
N TRP A 131 0.28 0.20 16.33
CA TRP A 131 0.19 -1.26 16.48
C TRP A 131 -0.43 -1.95 15.26
N ALA A 132 -1.43 -1.33 14.63
CA ALA A 132 -2.10 -1.90 13.47
C ALA A 132 -1.22 -1.85 12.21
N ASP A 133 -0.42 -0.79 12.07
CA ASP A 133 0.50 -0.60 10.95
C ASP A 133 1.78 -1.41 11.13
N HIS A 134 2.34 -1.45 12.34
CA HIS A 134 3.70 -1.95 12.57
C HIS A 134 3.78 -3.20 13.45
N GLY A 135 2.68 -3.65 14.07
CA GLY A 135 2.68 -4.82 14.95
C GLY A 135 3.05 -6.14 14.26
N TYR A 136 2.88 -6.21 12.93
CA TYR A 136 3.33 -7.36 12.14
C TYR A 136 4.86 -7.49 12.14
N ILE A 137 5.60 -6.37 12.24
CA ILE A 137 7.08 -6.38 12.31
C ILE A 137 7.54 -7.10 13.58
N ALA A 138 6.89 -6.85 14.73
CA ALA A 138 7.20 -7.57 15.96
C ALA A 138 6.91 -9.07 15.83
N THR A 139 5.86 -9.43 15.10
CA THR A 139 5.52 -10.84 14.82
C THR A 139 6.56 -11.51 13.93
N ASP A 140 6.94 -10.87 12.84
CA ASP A 140 7.90 -11.43 11.89
C ASP A 140 9.30 -11.51 12.51
N LEU A 141 9.69 -10.54 13.32
CA LEU A 141 10.93 -10.59 14.11
C LEU A 141 10.89 -11.73 15.13
N ALA A 142 9.81 -11.86 15.91
CA ALA A 142 9.65 -12.97 16.84
C ALA A 142 9.68 -14.33 16.13
N GLY A 143 9.26 -14.38 14.86
CA GLY A 143 9.25 -15.58 14.04
C GLY A 143 10.58 -15.98 13.40
N GLN A 144 11.60 -15.13 13.47
CA GLN A 144 12.92 -15.39 12.87
C GLN A 144 13.63 -16.62 13.43
N ARG A 145 13.26 -17.11 14.62
CA ARG A 145 13.85 -18.32 15.22
C ARG A 145 13.27 -19.63 14.68
N HIS A 146 12.39 -19.59 13.69
CA HIS A 146 11.85 -20.81 13.09
C HIS A 146 12.94 -21.51 12.26
N GLN A 147 13.40 -22.67 12.70
CA GLN A 147 14.24 -23.56 11.90
C GLN A 147 13.33 -24.46 11.04
N PRO A 148 13.63 -24.68 9.75
CA PRO A 148 12.88 -25.61 8.92
C PRO A 148 12.85 -27.01 9.56
N GLU A 149 11.68 -27.66 9.55
CA GLU A 149 11.45 -28.97 10.20
C GLU A 149 12.35 -30.10 9.67
N ALA A 150 12.87 -29.98 8.43
CA ALA A 150 13.87 -30.88 7.88
C ALA A 150 14.71 -30.16 6.82
N PRO A 151 15.97 -29.78 7.09
CA PRO A 151 16.84 -29.22 6.07
C PRO A 151 17.16 -30.28 4.99
N LEU A 152 17.24 -29.85 3.73
CA LEU A 152 17.66 -30.72 2.61
C LEU A 152 19.03 -31.34 2.91
N THR A 153 19.23 -32.58 2.47
CA THR A 153 20.58 -33.17 2.48
C THR A 153 21.48 -32.42 1.48
N GLY A 154 22.80 -32.49 1.66
CA GLY A 154 23.75 -31.79 0.76
C GLY A 154 23.64 -32.24 -0.69
N GLU A 155 23.34 -33.53 -0.93
CA GLU A 155 23.12 -34.07 -2.27
C GLU A 155 21.82 -33.55 -2.90
N GLU A 156 20.71 -33.56 -2.13
CA GLU A 156 19.43 -33.02 -2.59
C GLU A 156 19.54 -31.52 -2.87
N GLN A 157 20.16 -30.75 -1.97
CA GLN A 157 20.38 -29.32 -2.15
C GLN A 157 21.18 -29.05 -3.44
N GLN A 158 22.25 -29.80 -3.70
CA GLN A 158 23.05 -29.63 -4.91
C GLN A 158 22.23 -29.92 -6.17
N MET A 159 21.50 -31.04 -6.18
CA MET A 159 20.62 -31.43 -7.28
C MET A 159 19.58 -30.35 -7.60
N TRP A 160 18.82 -29.91 -6.58
CA TRP A 160 17.81 -28.87 -6.75
C TRP A 160 18.42 -27.54 -7.20
N THR A 161 19.60 -27.19 -6.68
CA THR A 161 20.31 -25.96 -7.08
C THR A 161 20.73 -26.00 -8.55
N GLU A 162 21.29 -27.11 -9.02
CA GLU A 162 21.67 -27.26 -10.43
C GLU A 162 20.46 -27.17 -11.37
N MET A 163 19.35 -27.81 -10.98
CA MET A 163 18.10 -27.78 -11.73
C MET A 163 17.51 -26.37 -11.81
N ALA A 164 17.46 -25.66 -10.69
CA ALA A 164 17.02 -24.27 -10.62
C ALA A 164 17.93 -23.34 -11.46
N GLN A 165 19.24 -23.53 -11.42
CA GLN A 165 20.18 -22.75 -12.24
C GLN A 165 19.99 -23.02 -13.73
N ALA A 166 19.71 -24.26 -14.11
CA ALA A 166 19.41 -24.62 -15.50
C ALA A 166 18.10 -23.97 -15.97
N ALA A 167 17.05 -24.01 -15.15
CA ALA A 167 15.77 -23.35 -15.43
C ALA A 167 15.93 -21.83 -15.53
N GLN A 168 16.70 -21.20 -14.63
CA GLN A 168 16.99 -19.77 -14.68
C GLN A 168 17.62 -19.36 -16.02
N ARG A 169 18.59 -20.13 -16.52
CA ARG A 169 19.24 -19.85 -17.82
C ARG A 169 18.28 -19.97 -19.01
N ARG A 170 17.22 -20.77 -18.88
CA ARG A 170 16.15 -20.90 -19.89
C ARG A 170 15.05 -19.86 -19.72
N GLY A 171 15.03 -19.10 -18.63
CA GLY A 171 13.94 -18.18 -18.28
C GLY A 171 12.69 -18.88 -17.74
N GLU A 172 12.84 -20.10 -17.20
CA GLU A 172 11.77 -20.96 -16.68
C GLU A 172 11.72 -20.97 -15.14
N LEU A 173 12.40 -20.00 -14.52
CA LEU A 173 12.37 -19.78 -13.08
C LEU A 173 11.61 -18.47 -12.83
N ASP A 174 10.38 -18.57 -12.34
CA ASP A 174 9.52 -17.40 -12.07
C ASP A 174 9.63 -17.01 -10.59
N LEU A 175 10.19 -15.83 -10.31
CA LEU A 175 10.41 -15.36 -8.95
C LEU A 175 9.10 -14.80 -8.38
N ILE A 176 8.73 -15.23 -7.18
CA ILE A 176 7.44 -14.91 -6.54
C ILE A 176 7.63 -13.75 -5.56
N GLU A 177 8.41 -13.99 -4.51
CA GLU A 177 8.62 -13.04 -3.42
C GLU A 177 10.02 -13.25 -2.83
N SER A 178 10.65 -12.16 -2.41
CA SER A 178 11.98 -12.16 -1.78
C SER A 178 11.94 -11.39 -0.46
N TRP A 179 12.66 -11.89 0.54
CA TRP A 179 12.81 -11.27 1.85
C TRP A 179 14.17 -11.56 2.45
N TYR A 180 14.55 -10.85 3.50
CA TYR A 180 15.76 -11.20 4.27
C TYR A 180 15.41 -12.17 5.38
N ALA A 181 16.28 -13.16 5.63
CA ALA A 181 16.25 -13.97 6.83
C ALA A 181 17.04 -13.32 7.95
N ALA A 182 16.90 -13.90 9.14
CA ALA A 182 17.57 -13.48 10.36
C ALA A 182 19.11 -13.36 10.22
N ASP A 183 19.73 -14.21 9.41
CA ASP A 183 21.17 -14.23 9.17
C ASP A 183 21.64 -13.20 8.13
N GLY A 184 20.73 -12.35 7.65
CA GLY A 184 20.99 -11.34 6.63
C GLY A 184 21.08 -11.88 5.21
N ARG A 185 20.77 -13.18 4.99
CA ARG A 185 20.72 -13.75 3.64
C ARG A 185 19.34 -13.50 3.03
N PRO A 186 19.25 -13.09 1.76
CA PRO A 186 17.97 -13.02 1.07
C PRO A 186 17.45 -14.44 0.83
N ILE A 187 16.17 -14.67 1.13
CA ILE A 187 15.39 -15.83 0.73
C ILE A 187 14.48 -15.39 -0.41
N THR A 188 14.41 -16.18 -1.48
CA THR A 188 13.49 -15.95 -2.61
C THR A 188 12.67 -17.20 -2.89
N LEU A 189 11.35 -17.07 -2.96
CA LEU A 189 10.49 -18.11 -3.50
C LEU A 189 10.43 -18.01 -5.01
N ALA A 190 10.47 -19.15 -5.68
CA ALA A 190 10.33 -19.22 -7.12
C ALA A 190 9.50 -20.44 -7.54
N TYR A 191 8.76 -20.30 -8.63
CA TYR A 191 8.23 -21.43 -9.36
C TYR A 191 9.32 -21.98 -10.29
N LEU A 192 9.68 -23.23 -10.03
CA LEU A 192 10.48 -24.03 -10.94
C LEU A 192 9.53 -24.79 -11.86
N VAL A 193 9.52 -24.43 -13.14
CA VAL A 193 8.71 -25.13 -14.15
C VAL A 193 9.57 -26.21 -14.79
N GLU A 194 9.13 -27.46 -14.66
CA GLU A 194 9.78 -28.62 -15.30
C GLU A 194 8.69 -29.59 -15.80
N ASP A 195 8.75 -29.97 -17.08
CA ASP A 195 7.84 -30.92 -17.72
C ASP A 195 6.34 -30.66 -17.43
N ASP A 196 5.90 -29.39 -17.58
CA ASP A 196 4.54 -28.90 -17.28
C ASP A 196 4.10 -29.01 -15.81
N THR A 197 5.03 -29.28 -14.89
CA THR A 197 4.80 -29.22 -13.44
C THR A 197 5.50 -28.02 -12.82
N SER A 198 4.82 -27.31 -11.92
CA SER A 198 5.38 -26.18 -11.19
C SER A 198 5.62 -26.57 -9.73
N THR A 199 6.88 -26.56 -9.31
CA THR A 199 7.28 -26.78 -7.93
C THR A 199 7.71 -25.46 -7.30
N VAL A 200 7.24 -25.16 -6.09
CA VAL A 200 7.71 -23.98 -5.36
C VAL A 200 9.04 -24.32 -4.70
N ILE A 201 10.09 -23.57 -5.01
CA ILE A 201 11.41 -23.72 -4.38
C ILE A 201 11.78 -22.46 -3.61
N ALA A 202 12.54 -22.63 -2.54
CA ALA A 202 13.12 -21.53 -1.76
C ALA A 202 14.62 -21.45 -2.03
N LEU A 203 15.08 -20.26 -2.40
CA LEU A 203 16.47 -19.93 -2.72
C LEU A 203 17.05 -19.12 -1.57
N ALA A 204 18.26 -19.44 -1.11
CA ALA A 204 19.05 -18.57 -0.25
C ALA A 204 20.16 -17.90 -1.06
N GLY A 205 20.21 -16.57 -1.05
CA GLY A 205 21.08 -15.75 -1.89
C GLY A 205 20.29 -14.95 -2.93
N ASP A 206 20.92 -13.93 -3.50
CA ASP A 206 20.33 -13.10 -4.56
C ASP A 206 20.34 -13.93 -5.87
N PRO A 207 19.17 -14.26 -6.46
CA PRO A 207 19.10 -15.03 -7.70
C PRO A 207 19.86 -14.39 -8.86
N ASP A 208 20.02 -13.07 -8.85
CA ASP A 208 20.74 -12.30 -9.87
C ASP A 208 22.26 -12.22 -9.61
N ALA A 209 22.74 -12.81 -8.51
CA ALA A 209 24.15 -12.88 -8.15
C ALA A 209 24.65 -14.33 -8.15
N PRO A 210 25.96 -14.58 -8.34
CA PRO A 210 26.50 -15.93 -8.16
C PRO A 210 26.44 -16.36 -6.68
N GLY A 211 26.27 -17.66 -6.45
CA GLY A 211 26.44 -18.28 -5.12
C GLY A 211 25.15 -18.54 -4.32
N TRP A 212 23.97 -18.34 -4.90
CA TRP A 212 22.71 -18.76 -4.29
C TRP A 212 22.50 -20.28 -4.37
N GLN A 213 21.69 -20.82 -3.45
CA GLN A 213 21.43 -22.26 -3.31
C GLN A 213 19.95 -22.51 -2.97
N VAL A 214 19.41 -23.66 -3.38
CA VAL A 214 18.07 -24.09 -2.96
C VAL A 214 18.14 -24.58 -1.51
N ILE A 215 17.23 -24.11 -0.66
CA ILE A 215 17.13 -24.47 0.76
C ILE A 215 15.87 -25.27 1.10
N GLY A 216 14.93 -25.39 0.17
CA GLY A 216 13.71 -26.17 0.33
C GLY A 216 12.88 -26.23 -0.94
N HIS A 217 12.00 -27.21 -1.01
CA HIS A 217 10.98 -27.35 -2.05
C HIS A 217 9.64 -27.68 -1.40
N TYR A 218 8.56 -27.14 -1.97
CA TYR A 218 7.24 -27.12 -1.37
C TYR A 218 6.17 -27.33 -2.43
N ARG A 219 5.02 -27.85 -1.99
CA ARG A 219 3.88 -28.05 -2.89
C ARG A 219 3.25 -26.74 -3.33
N ASN A 220 3.30 -25.72 -2.48
CA ASN A 220 2.73 -24.40 -2.73
C ASN A 220 3.37 -23.33 -1.84
N GLU A 221 3.11 -22.06 -2.16
CA GLU A 221 3.59 -20.89 -1.43
C GLU A 221 3.16 -20.90 0.04
N TYR A 222 1.97 -21.41 0.36
CA TYR A 222 1.46 -21.46 1.73
C TYR A 222 2.28 -22.40 2.61
N GLU A 223 2.64 -23.58 2.11
CA GLU A 223 3.53 -24.52 2.79
C GLU A 223 4.92 -23.93 2.97
N ALA A 224 5.47 -23.32 1.91
CA ALA A 224 6.76 -22.63 1.98
C ALA A 224 6.77 -21.53 3.06
N GLY A 225 5.72 -20.71 3.12
CA GLY A 225 5.58 -19.65 4.13
C GLY A 225 5.39 -20.13 5.56
N GLN A 226 5.00 -21.39 5.78
CA GLN A 226 4.93 -21.99 7.12
C GLN A 226 6.25 -22.62 7.55
N SER A 227 7.03 -23.14 6.60
CA SER A 227 8.30 -23.84 6.88
C SER A 227 9.52 -22.93 6.87
N LEU A 228 9.45 -21.78 6.20
CA LEU A 228 10.56 -20.83 6.10
C LEU A 228 10.50 -19.78 7.22
N PRO A 229 11.65 -19.20 7.60
CA PRO A 229 11.66 -18.00 8.42
C PRO A 229 10.82 -16.91 7.76
N PRO A 230 9.97 -16.20 8.52
CA PRO A 230 9.14 -15.14 7.96
C PRO A 230 10.01 -14.03 7.37
N ALA A 231 9.41 -13.26 6.48
CA ALA A 231 10.07 -12.11 5.90
C ALA A 231 10.55 -11.14 6.98
N VAL A 232 11.85 -10.88 7.03
CA VAL A 232 12.33 -9.69 7.73
C VAL A 232 11.87 -8.50 6.88
N PRO A 233 10.96 -7.65 7.41
CA PRO A 233 10.36 -6.59 6.62
C PRO A 233 11.47 -5.61 6.20
N PRO A 234 11.49 -5.12 4.94
CA PRO A 234 12.49 -4.16 4.50
C PRO A 234 12.46 -2.97 5.46
N GLY A 235 13.48 -2.92 6.31
CA GLY A 235 13.38 -2.18 7.54
C GLY A 235 13.40 -0.69 7.27
N VAL A 236 12.39 0.01 7.79
CA VAL A 236 12.30 1.47 7.84
C VAL A 236 11.98 2.11 6.51
N LEU A 237 10.73 2.00 6.02
CA LEU A 237 10.31 2.96 4.99
C LEU A 237 9.56 4.15 5.52
N ARG A 238 8.52 4.07 6.36
CA ARG A 238 7.95 5.29 6.96
C ARG A 238 7.21 4.98 8.27
N PRO A 239 7.84 5.02 9.46
CA PRO A 239 7.12 4.87 10.73
C PRO A 239 6.01 5.94 10.87
N ASP A 240 6.18 7.08 10.21
CA ASP A 240 5.26 8.22 10.21
C ASP A 240 4.08 8.08 9.23
N VAL A 241 4.11 7.10 8.31
CA VAL A 241 2.97 6.86 7.40
C VAL A 241 2.07 5.79 7.98
N SER A 242 0.98 6.26 8.57
CA SER A 242 -0.12 5.42 9.01
C SER A 242 -1.27 5.53 8.03
N ARG A 243 -1.77 4.40 7.52
CA ARG A 243 -2.98 4.41 6.66
C ARG A 243 -4.21 4.90 7.41
N PHE A 244 -4.19 4.79 8.73
CA PHE A 244 -5.28 5.15 9.64
C PHE A 244 -5.20 6.61 10.13
N ASN A 245 -4.07 7.28 9.91
CA ASN A 245 -3.86 8.71 10.19
C ASN A 245 -3.53 9.49 8.91
N ARG A 246 -4.14 9.12 7.78
CA ARG A 246 -4.03 9.91 6.55
C ARG A 246 -4.52 11.33 6.86
N PRO A 247 -3.71 12.37 6.59
CA PRO A 247 -4.23 13.73 6.50
C PRO A 247 -5.43 13.73 5.56
N GLU A 248 -6.39 14.63 5.79
CA GLU A 248 -7.45 14.86 4.81
C GLU A 248 -6.77 15.12 3.46
N PRO A 249 -7.10 14.35 2.40
CA PRO A 249 -6.43 14.51 1.12
C PRO A 249 -6.59 15.97 0.69
N ALA A 250 -5.49 16.60 0.30
CA ALA A 250 -5.54 17.93 -0.27
C ALA A 250 -6.54 17.90 -1.43
N PRO A 251 -7.40 18.92 -1.60
CA PRO A 251 -8.38 18.95 -2.67
C PRO A 251 -7.66 18.78 -4.02
N GLU A 252 -7.85 17.63 -4.66
CA GLU A 252 -7.22 17.32 -5.93
C GLU A 252 -8.12 17.79 -7.08
N VAL A 253 -7.58 18.63 -7.95
CA VAL A 253 -8.16 18.81 -9.28
C VAL A 253 -7.78 17.59 -10.10
N SER A 254 -8.75 16.73 -10.38
CA SER A 254 -8.49 15.49 -11.12
C SER A 254 -7.97 15.81 -12.53
N LEU A 255 -7.14 14.93 -13.11
CA LEU A 255 -6.73 15.07 -14.51
C LEU A 255 -7.95 15.14 -15.46
N GLN A 256 -9.04 14.46 -15.10
CA GLN A 256 -10.30 14.51 -15.85
C GLN A 256 -10.94 15.91 -15.82
N GLU A 257 -10.82 16.63 -14.72
CA GLU A 257 -11.30 18.01 -14.58
C GLU A 257 -10.42 18.96 -15.40
N LEU A 258 -9.09 18.86 -15.30
CA LEU A 258 -8.19 19.66 -16.14
C LEU A 258 -8.41 19.42 -17.64
N LEU A 259 -8.62 18.17 -18.06
CA LEU A 259 -8.96 17.85 -19.45
C LEU A 259 -10.30 18.48 -19.86
N ARG A 260 -11.28 18.49 -18.96
CA ARG A 260 -12.57 19.13 -19.19
C ARG A 260 -12.42 20.65 -19.30
N ASP A 261 -11.61 21.28 -18.46
CA ASP A 261 -11.35 22.72 -18.50
C ASP A 261 -10.69 23.13 -19.81
N VAL A 262 -9.72 22.35 -20.30
CA VAL A 262 -9.12 22.57 -21.63
C VAL A 262 -10.12 22.38 -22.77
N VAL A 263 -11.04 21.41 -22.67
CA VAL A 263 -12.09 21.18 -23.67
C VAL A 263 -13.14 22.30 -23.66
N GLU A 264 -13.45 22.86 -22.49
CA GLU A 264 -14.42 23.94 -22.30
C GLU A 264 -13.80 25.35 -22.48
N ALA A 265 -12.47 25.44 -22.60
CA ALA A 265 -11.71 26.67 -22.73
C ALA A 265 -12.17 27.55 -23.90
N ARG A 266 -12.23 28.86 -23.65
CA ARG A 266 -12.64 29.89 -24.62
C ARG A 266 -11.47 30.80 -25.01
N ALA A 267 -10.44 30.87 -24.18
CA ALA A 267 -9.23 31.63 -24.41
C ALA A 267 -7.97 30.81 -24.10
N ALA A 268 -6.82 31.23 -24.64
CA ALA A 268 -5.54 30.62 -24.29
C ALA A 268 -5.19 30.77 -22.80
N GLY A 269 -5.70 31.82 -22.14
CA GLY A 269 -5.60 32.00 -20.69
C GLY A 269 -6.24 30.85 -19.89
N ASP A 270 -7.40 30.34 -20.32
CA ASP A 270 -8.07 29.22 -19.65
C ASP A 270 -7.24 27.93 -19.76
N VAL A 271 -6.60 27.72 -20.91
CA VAL A 271 -5.68 26.58 -21.14
C VAL A 271 -4.40 26.74 -20.32
N SER A 272 -3.85 27.96 -20.28
CA SER A 272 -2.69 28.32 -19.45
C SER A 272 -2.96 28.02 -17.96
N GLU A 273 -4.10 28.44 -17.43
CA GLU A 273 -4.50 28.18 -16.04
C GLU A 273 -4.57 26.67 -15.75
N ALA A 274 -5.22 25.88 -16.61
CA ALA A 274 -5.28 24.43 -16.44
C ALA A 274 -3.90 23.77 -16.45
N LEU A 275 -2.97 24.22 -17.30
CA LEU A 275 -1.59 23.70 -17.36
C LEU A 275 -0.74 24.17 -16.16
N LEU A 276 -0.92 25.40 -15.67
CA LEU A 276 -0.28 25.89 -14.46
C LEU A 276 -0.76 25.10 -13.23
N THR A 277 -2.06 24.81 -13.12
CA THR A 277 -2.60 23.92 -12.09
C THR A 277 -2.02 22.51 -12.19
N ALA A 278 -1.82 21.98 -13.41
CA ALA A 278 -1.21 20.67 -13.62
C ALA A 278 0.23 20.56 -13.08
N THR A 279 0.97 21.68 -13.12
CA THR A 279 2.40 21.80 -12.77
C THR A 279 2.64 22.48 -11.42
N GLN A 280 1.58 22.80 -10.69
CA GLN A 280 1.64 23.50 -9.40
C GLN A 280 2.43 22.70 -8.38
N HIS A 281 3.29 23.40 -7.61
CA HIS A 281 4.04 22.83 -6.51
C HIS A 281 3.41 23.25 -5.16
N GLY A 282 3.73 22.51 -4.10
CA GLY A 282 3.32 22.84 -2.73
C GLY A 282 2.16 22.00 -2.21
N HIS A 283 1.38 22.55 -1.27
CA HIS A 283 0.30 21.80 -0.61
C HIS A 283 -0.78 21.31 -1.58
N ASP A 284 -1.04 22.09 -2.62
CA ASP A 284 -1.96 21.76 -3.72
C ASP A 284 -1.17 21.30 -4.95
N ALA A 285 -0.20 20.40 -4.75
CA ALA A 285 0.63 19.90 -5.84
C ALA A 285 -0.22 19.31 -6.97
N GLY A 286 0.06 19.75 -8.19
CA GLY A 286 -0.61 19.29 -9.40
C GLY A 286 -0.27 17.84 -9.74
N PRO A 287 -1.05 17.20 -10.62
CA PRO A 287 -0.88 15.79 -11.00
C PRO A 287 0.52 15.44 -11.52
N MET A 288 1.23 16.35 -12.19
CA MET A 288 2.59 16.05 -12.70
C MET A 288 3.62 15.99 -11.57
N VAL A 289 3.53 16.89 -10.59
CA VAL A 289 4.40 16.90 -9.41
C VAL A 289 4.15 15.65 -8.55
N ARG A 290 2.88 15.26 -8.36
CA ARG A 290 2.52 14.04 -7.62
C ARG A 290 3.01 12.77 -8.29
N LEU A 291 3.03 12.72 -9.62
CA LEU A 291 3.60 11.59 -10.35
C LEU A 291 5.11 11.44 -10.07
N GLN A 292 5.83 12.56 -9.98
CA GLN A 292 7.24 12.56 -9.60
C GLN A 292 7.44 12.03 -8.16
N GLU A 293 6.66 12.50 -7.19
CA GLU A 293 6.71 12.02 -5.80
C GLU A 293 6.43 10.52 -5.68
N LEU A 294 5.52 10.00 -6.50
CA LEU A 294 5.22 8.56 -6.59
C LEU A 294 6.44 7.77 -7.07
N LEU A 295 7.08 8.22 -8.16
CA LEU A 295 8.26 7.57 -8.72
C LEU A 295 9.44 7.59 -7.74
N ASP A 296 9.65 8.71 -7.06
CA ASP A 296 10.70 8.85 -6.05
C ASP A 296 10.45 7.95 -4.83
N THR A 297 9.21 7.89 -4.34
CA THR A 297 8.84 6.99 -3.23
C THR A 297 8.98 5.52 -3.63
N ALA A 298 8.57 5.15 -4.84
CA ALA A 298 8.76 3.78 -5.35
C ALA A 298 10.26 3.44 -5.55
N GLY A 299 11.06 4.41 -5.99
CA GLY A 299 12.51 4.25 -6.13
C GLY A 299 13.22 4.02 -4.79
N GLN A 300 12.82 4.76 -3.75
CA GLN A 300 13.31 4.54 -2.37
C GLN A 300 12.98 3.13 -1.88
N PHE A 301 11.75 2.65 -2.15
CA PHE A 301 11.35 1.29 -1.82
C PHE A 301 12.22 0.24 -2.54
N ALA A 302 12.37 0.36 -3.86
CA ALA A 302 13.16 -0.57 -4.65
C ALA A 302 14.64 -0.60 -4.22
N HIS A 303 15.21 0.56 -3.84
CA HIS A 303 16.58 0.64 -3.34
C HIS A 303 16.76 -0.06 -1.99
N ALA A 304 15.76 0.01 -1.11
CA ALA A 304 15.78 -0.62 0.21
C ALA A 304 15.73 -2.16 0.16
N LEU A 305 15.41 -2.75 -1.00
CA LEU A 305 15.45 -4.20 -1.18
C LEU A 305 16.88 -4.76 -1.23
N GLU A 306 17.90 -3.92 -1.43
CA GLU A 306 19.33 -4.29 -1.44
C GLU A 306 19.74 -5.42 -2.41
N THR A 307 18.85 -5.87 -3.30
CA THR A 307 19.14 -6.82 -4.40
C THR A 307 19.74 -6.14 -5.63
N VAL A 308 20.32 -6.91 -6.55
CA VAL A 308 20.78 -6.39 -7.85
C VAL A 308 19.62 -5.79 -8.65
N GLN A 309 18.51 -6.52 -8.81
CA GLN A 309 17.33 -6.03 -9.51
C GLN A 309 16.70 -4.81 -8.83
N GLY A 310 16.62 -4.78 -7.49
CA GLY A 310 16.10 -3.64 -6.74
C GLY A 310 16.87 -2.35 -7.03
N ARG A 311 18.21 -2.43 -7.06
CA ARG A 311 19.07 -1.29 -7.45
C ARG A 311 18.88 -0.85 -8.89
N GLN A 312 18.71 -1.79 -9.82
CA GLN A 312 18.43 -1.47 -11.23
C GLN A 312 17.06 -0.79 -11.40
N ILE A 313 16.03 -1.29 -10.72
CA ILE A 313 14.68 -0.70 -10.73
C ILE A 313 14.73 0.72 -10.14
N ALA A 314 15.38 0.90 -8.99
CA ALA A 314 15.52 2.23 -8.38
C ALA A 314 16.21 3.23 -9.32
N ALA A 315 17.28 2.82 -10.02
CA ALA A 315 17.95 3.66 -10.99
C ALA A 315 17.05 4.04 -12.19
N ARG A 316 16.25 3.10 -12.68
CA ARG A 316 15.26 3.34 -13.75
C ARG A 316 14.17 4.31 -13.30
N LEU A 317 13.61 4.10 -12.11
CA LEU A 317 12.59 5.00 -11.53
C LEU A 317 13.14 6.41 -11.32
N ALA A 318 14.37 6.55 -10.83
CA ALA A 318 15.02 7.85 -10.69
C ALA A 318 15.26 8.54 -12.05
N ALA A 319 15.54 7.78 -13.11
CA ALA A 319 15.66 8.34 -14.45
C ALA A 319 14.30 8.83 -14.99
N LEU A 320 13.22 8.06 -14.76
CA LEU A 320 11.87 8.48 -15.10
C LEU A 320 11.43 9.72 -14.31
N GLY A 321 11.75 9.79 -13.01
CA GLY A 321 11.48 10.98 -12.18
C GLY A 321 12.11 12.25 -12.75
N ARG A 322 13.36 12.18 -13.22
CA ARG A 322 14.04 13.29 -13.92
C ARG A 322 13.36 13.67 -15.25
N GLN A 323 12.82 12.70 -15.98
CA GLN A 323 12.07 12.99 -17.21
C GLN A 323 10.74 13.68 -16.92
N VAL A 324 10.04 13.26 -15.87
CA VAL A 324 8.81 13.92 -15.41
C VAL A 324 9.11 15.35 -14.95
N ASP A 325 10.16 15.57 -14.16
CA ASP A 325 10.59 16.93 -13.76
C ASP A 325 10.87 17.83 -14.97
N PHE A 326 11.59 17.32 -15.97
CA PHE A 326 11.83 18.05 -17.21
C PHE A 326 10.51 18.40 -17.91
N LEU A 327 9.61 17.42 -18.10
CA LEU A 327 8.30 17.65 -18.71
C LEU A 327 7.44 18.63 -17.92
N THR A 328 7.46 18.59 -16.60
CA THR A 328 6.75 19.52 -15.72
C THR A 328 7.22 20.95 -15.96
N ARG A 329 8.54 21.17 -16.09
CA ARG A 329 9.12 22.49 -16.38
C ARG A 329 8.75 22.99 -17.78
N GLU A 330 8.84 22.13 -18.79
CA GLU A 330 8.46 22.49 -20.17
C GLU A 330 6.97 22.82 -20.30
N VAL A 331 6.10 22.05 -19.64
CA VAL A 331 4.65 22.34 -19.61
C VAL A 331 4.36 23.64 -18.88
N HIS A 332 5.07 23.92 -17.78
CA HIS A 332 4.95 25.17 -17.04
C HIS A 332 5.35 26.37 -17.91
N GLU A 333 6.49 26.30 -18.61
CA GLU A 333 6.94 27.35 -19.52
C GLU A 333 5.96 27.55 -20.69
N ALA A 334 5.47 26.47 -21.29
CA ALA A 334 4.44 26.56 -22.33
C ALA A 334 3.12 27.16 -21.82
N ALA A 335 2.77 26.92 -20.56
CA ALA A 335 1.59 27.51 -19.93
C ALA A 335 1.76 29.02 -19.74
N GLU A 336 2.93 29.47 -19.27
CA GLU A 336 3.26 30.89 -19.16
C GLU A 336 3.24 31.58 -20.54
N ASP A 337 3.82 30.95 -21.55
CA ASP A 337 3.80 31.45 -22.94
C ASP A 337 2.37 31.56 -23.50
N LEU A 338 1.52 30.56 -23.24
CA LEU A 338 0.11 30.58 -23.61
C LEU A 338 -0.66 31.70 -22.89
N GLY A 339 -0.36 31.92 -21.61
CA GLY A 339 -0.95 33.00 -20.82
C GLY A 339 -0.53 34.39 -21.30
N ALA A 340 0.71 34.53 -21.78
CA ALA A 340 1.24 35.75 -22.39
C ALA A 340 0.72 35.98 -23.82
N THR A 341 0.15 34.96 -24.47
CA THR A 341 -0.31 35.04 -25.86
C THR A 341 -1.68 35.69 -25.97
N VAL A 342 -1.79 36.76 -26.78
CA VAL A 342 -3.08 37.29 -27.24
C VAL A 342 -3.64 36.36 -28.32
N ALA A 343 -4.35 35.32 -27.89
CA ALA A 343 -4.88 34.31 -28.81
C ALA A 343 -6.04 34.88 -29.65
N VAL A 344 -5.74 35.21 -30.90
CA VAL A 344 -6.74 35.55 -31.93
C VAL A 344 -6.70 34.50 -33.02
N LEU A 345 -7.85 33.91 -33.32
CA LEU A 345 -7.96 32.91 -34.36
C LEU A 345 -7.75 33.57 -35.74
N PRO A 346 -6.74 33.17 -36.54
CA PRO A 346 -6.54 33.76 -37.85
C PRO A 346 -7.75 33.43 -38.74
N PRO A 347 -8.29 34.40 -39.50
CA PRO A 347 -9.53 34.21 -40.27
C PRO A 347 -9.46 33.06 -41.29
N HIS A 348 -8.24 32.72 -41.74
CA HIS A 348 -7.97 31.66 -42.72
C HIS A 348 -7.63 30.29 -42.09
N ARG A 349 -7.57 30.18 -40.75
CA ARG A 349 -7.32 28.93 -40.01
C ARG A 349 -8.45 28.59 -39.04
N THR A 350 -9.69 28.94 -39.40
CA THR A 350 -10.90 28.61 -38.64
C THR A 350 -11.21 27.11 -38.77
N PRO A 351 -11.10 26.29 -37.71
CA PRO A 351 -11.62 24.94 -37.74
C PRO A 351 -13.14 24.98 -37.93
N ARG A 352 -13.69 24.07 -38.74
CA ARG A 352 -15.15 23.99 -38.95
C ARG A 352 -15.85 23.67 -37.62
N PRO A 353 -16.88 24.45 -37.21
CA PRO A 353 -17.59 24.18 -35.96
C PRO A 353 -18.27 22.81 -36.03
N ARG A 354 -17.96 21.94 -35.06
CA ARG A 354 -18.62 20.64 -34.91
C ARG A 354 -19.81 20.79 -33.97
N ILE A 355 -20.92 21.33 -34.48
CA ILE A 355 -22.18 21.41 -33.73
C ILE A 355 -22.91 20.08 -33.94
N ARG A 356 -22.80 19.17 -32.96
CA ARG A 356 -23.66 17.97 -32.90
C ARG A 356 -24.66 18.18 -31.77
N PRO A 357 -25.93 18.52 -32.04
CA PRO A 357 -26.93 18.63 -30.98
C PRO A 357 -27.03 17.30 -30.24
N ARG A 358 -26.94 17.35 -28.91
CA ARG A 358 -27.15 16.18 -28.06
C ARG A 358 -28.57 15.68 -28.31
N PRO A 359 -28.80 14.38 -28.61
CA PRO A 359 -30.14 13.84 -28.69
C PRO A 359 -30.86 14.14 -27.38
N ALA A 360 -32.09 14.62 -27.45
CA ALA A 360 -32.92 14.76 -26.26
C ALA A 360 -32.97 13.41 -25.54
N LEU A 361 -32.82 13.42 -24.22
CA LEU A 361 -33.12 12.25 -23.41
C LEU A 361 -34.60 11.95 -23.58
N ASP A 362 -34.93 11.03 -24.48
CA ASP A 362 -36.28 10.51 -24.62
C ASP A 362 -36.63 9.80 -23.32
N THR A 363 -37.45 10.46 -22.49
CA THR A 363 -38.08 9.91 -21.30
C THR A 363 -39.23 8.97 -21.68
N THR A 364 -39.02 8.09 -22.66
CA THR A 364 -40.02 7.07 -22.98
C THR A 364 -39.81 5.89 -22.04
N PRO A 365 -40.78 5.58 -21.15
CA PRO A 365 -40.65 4.44 -20.26
C PRO A 365 -40.61 3.13 -21.07
N PRO A 366 -39.85 2.11 -20.63
CA PRO A 366 -39.74 0.86 -21.36
C PRO A 366 -41.11 0.17 -21.44
N SER A 367 -41.49 -0.22 -22.67
CA SER A 367 -42.74 -0.94 -22.92
C SER A 367 -42.69 -2.32 -22.24
N ALA A 368 -43.80 -2.70 -21.59
CA ALA A 368 -43.90 -3.96 -20.87
C ALA A 368 -43.74 -5.17 -21.81
N PRO A 369 -43.07 -6.26 -21.38
CA PRO A 369 -42.86 -7.42 -22.24
C PRO A 369 -44.17 -8.14 -22.54
N SER A 370 -44.40 -8.41 -23.83
CA SER A 370 -45.54 -9.15 -24.37
C SER A 370 -45.58 -10.58 -23.82
N ARG A 371 -46.72 -10.99 -23.24
CA ARG A 371 -46.96 -12.38 -22.83
C ARG A 371 -47.15 -13.25 -24.07
N THR A 372 -46.19 -14.14 -24.32
CA THR A 372 -46.26 -15.19 -25.35
C THR A 372 -47.28 -16.25 -24.92
N SER A 373 -48.41 -16.31 -25.63
CA SER A 373 -49.36 -17.43 -25.58
C SER A 373 -48.78 -18.65 -26.30
N ALA A 374 -48.78 -19.79 -25.61
CA ALA A 374 -48.34 -21.08 -26.13
C ALA A 374 -49.27 -21.61 -27.24
N PRO A 375 -48.76 -22.33 -28.25
CA PRO A 375 -49.59 -22.95 -29.27
C PRO A 375 -50.10 -24.33 -28.81
N THR A 376 -51.42 -24.49 -28.75
CA THR A 376 -52.09 -25.78 -28.57
C THR A 376 -52.21 -26.46 -29.94
N ARG A 377 -51.64 -27.67 -30.07
CA ARG A 377 -51.75 -28.55 -31.26
C ARG A 377 -52.84 -29.60 -31.02
N HIS A 378 -53.81 -29.64 -31.94
CA HIS A 378 -54.62 -30.77 -32.47
C HIS A 378 -56.05 -30.27 -32.77
N ARG A 379 -56.65 -30.55 -33.92
CA ARG A 379 -56.40 -31.60 -34.93
C ARG A 379 -56.80 -31.09 -36.32
#